data_AF-A0A6P7UAJ7-F1
#
_entry.id   AF-A0A6P7UAJ7-F1
#
_cell.length_a   1.000
_cell.length_b   1.000
_cell.length_c   1.000
_cell.angle_alpha   90.00
_cell.angle_beta   90.00
_cell.angle_gamma   90.00
#
_symmetry.space_group_name_H-M   'P 1'
#
loop_
_entity.id
_entity.type
_entity.pdbx_description
1 polymer ?
#
loop_
_entity_poly.entity_id
_entity_poly.type
_entity_poly.pdbx_seq_one_letter_code
_entity_poly.pdbx_strand_id
1 'polypeptide(L)'
;MEREIQSVLSANKNTVKSALTLTKNERKVLKAMDVESARKMQSELARLRSLQAKYEKKAKWAKKIKSKSYRRITRHEKRKKDERTLGNLKEQDPEEFSRRVLQLRTDRMKERMSLKHSASTKYAHNQKMYAKYNESVCEILIWRSSLKLGDFSVETGMSVCPNEQPNFEDIAGNVTYGVDVVGEFKDEKQKVVEDEKERDLEAFLPGWNSWAGPGIKKNKKRESQYTVKARENPRRDSGHVPFPFLSVAQFEASLRTPIDRTWVPESAFRKMIKSRVVTKSGTIIQPICKKAVRPNRT
;
A
#
# COMPACT_ATOMS: atom_id res chain seq x y z
N MET A 1 -3.15 30.17 -36.72
CA MET A 1 -2.64 28.86 -36.25
C MET A 1 -3.12 27.69 -37.12
N GLU A 2 -4.33 27.12 -36.96
CA GLU A 2 -4.71 25.90 -37.70
C GLU A 2 -4.78 26.09 -39.23
N ARG A 3 -5.28 27.24 -39.71
CA ARG A 3 -5.33 27.57 -41.15
C ARG A 3 -3.94 27.74 -41.78
N GLU A 4 -3.00 28.33 -41.04
CA GLU A 4 -1.60 28.50 -41.48
C GLU A 4 -0.88 27.14 -41.56
N ILE A 5 -1.10 26.27 -40.56
CA ILE A 5 -0.59 24.89 -40.56
C ILE A 5 -1.16 24.12 -41.75
N GLN A 6 -2.46 24.24 -42.02
CA GLN A 6 -3.10 23.61 -43.17
C GLN A 6 -2.56 24.15 -44.50
N SER A 7 -2.33 25.46 -44.63
CA SER A 7 -1.72 26.09 -45.81
C SER A 7 -0.34 25.49 -46.10
N VAL A 8 0.54 25.46 -45.10
CA VAL A 8 1.90 24.90 -45.22
C VAL A 8 1.87 23.41 -45.57
N LEU A 9 1.02 22.62 -44.90
CA LEU A 9 0.87 21.19 -45.18
C LEU A 9 0.32 20.92 -46.59
N SER A 10 -0.62 21.75 -47.06
CA SER A 10 -1.23 21.63 -48.38
C SER A 10 -0.29 22.03 -49.53
N ALA A 11 0.58 23.02 -49.29
CA ALA A 11 1.60 23.48 -50.23
C ALA A 11 2.71 22.44 -50.45
N ASN A 12 3.00 21.63 -49.42
CA ASN A 12 4.04 20.62 -49.48
C ASN A 12 3.63 19.40 -50.33
N LYS A 13 4.26 19.27 -51.50
CA LYS A 13 4.01 18.19 -52.49
C LYS A 13 4.54 16.81 -52.06
N ASN A 14 5.33 16.76 -50.98
CA ASN A 14 5.84 15.53 -50.36
C ASN A 14 4.89 14.95 -49.31
N THR A 15 3.70 15.52 -49.11
CA THR A 15 2.72 14.97 -48.16
C THR A 15 1.91 13.85 -48.79
N VAL A 16 1.80 12.73 -48.08
CA VAL A 16 0.95 11.61 -48.47
C VAL A 16 -0.47 11.90 -47.99
N LYS A 17 -1.42 12.05 -48.93
CA LYS A 17 -2.85 12.14 -48.61
C LYS A 17 -3.37 10.74 -48.26
N SER A 18 -4.34 10.63 -47.34
CA SER A 18 -4.80 9.35 -46.77
C SER A 18 -5.18 8.26 -47.79
N ALA A 19 -5.61 8.64 -48.99
CA ALA A 19 -6.00 7.72 -50.05
C ALA A 19 -4.87 7.30 -51.02
N LEU A 20 -3.69 7.93 -50.97
CA LEU A 20 -2.63 7.73 -51.97
C LEU A 20 -1.43 7.01 -51.34
N THR A 21 -0.87 6.03 -52.07
CA THR A 21 0.33 5.28 -51.65
C THR A 21 1.63 6.05 -51.89
N LEU A 22 1.65 6.97 -52.85
CA LEU A 22 2.82 7.78 -53.22
C LEU A 22 2.50 9.27 -53.21
N THR A 23 3.51 10.07 -52.89
CA THR A 23 3.43 11.53 -52.93
C THR A 23 3.42 12.03 -54.38
N LYS A 24 2.99 13.29 -54.59
CA LYS A 24 2.95 13.89 -55.93
C LYS A 24 4.34 13.96 -56.56
N ASN A 25 5.37 14.22 -55.76
CA ASN A 25 6.74 14.30 -56.22
C ASN A 25 7.32 12.91 -56.53
N GLU A 26 7.09 11.91 -55.67
CA GLU A 26 7.54 10.53 -55.93
C GLU A 26 6.91 9.98 -57.21
N ARG A 27 5.63 10.25 -57.47
CA ARG A 27 4.99 9.84 -58.73
C ARG A 27 5.65 10.46 -59.96
N LYS A 28 6.03 11.74 -59.89
CA LYS A 28 6.73 12.41 -60.99
C LYS A 28 8.11 11.80 -61.23
N VAL A 29 8.86 11.55 -60.15
CA VAL A 29 10.20 10.94 -60.21
C VAL A 29 10.11 9.54 -60.81
N LEU A 30 9.18 8.70 -60.35
CA LEU A 30 9.04 7.34 -60.87
C LEU A 30 8.53 7.28 -62.31
N LYS A 31 7.71 8.24 -62.74
CA LYS A 31 7.26 8.33 -64.14
C LYS A 31 8.41 8.72 -65.09
N ALA A 32 9.41 9.44 -64.58
CA ALA A 32 10.59 9.83 -65.34
C ALA A 32 11.69 8.75 -65.36
N MET A 33 11.60 7.73 -64.50
CA MET A 33 12.58 6.64 -64.41
C MET A 33 12.16 5.43 -65.25
N ASP A 34 13.14 4.59 -65.57
CA ASP A 34 12.91 3.27 -66.17
C ASP A 34 12.06 2.37 -65.25
N VAL A 35 11.31 1.44 -65.86
CA VAL A 35 10.34 0.57 -65.19
C VAL A 35 11.00 -0.30 -64.12
N GLU A 36 12.21 -0.83 -64.36
CA GLU A 36 12.89 -1.69 -63.39
C GLU A 36 13.44 -0.89 -62.20
N SER A 37 14.07 0.25 -62.48
CA SER A 37 14.55 1.20 -61.47
C SER A 37 13.42 1.77 -60.62
N ALA A 38 12.27 2.07 -61.25
CA ALA A 38 11.08 2.54 -60.55
C ALA A 38 10.54 1.50 -59.55
N ARG A 39 10.54 0.21 -59.92
CA ARG A 39 10.12 -0.89 -59.02
C ARG A 39 11.07 -1.04 -57.82
N LYS A 40 12.39 -0.99 -58.05
CA LYS A 40 13.40 -1.05 -56.98
C LYS A 40 13.22 0.12 -56.01
N MET A 41 13.10 1.34 -56.52
CA MET A 41 12.93 2.52 -55.68
C MET A 41 11.60 2.52 -54.91
N GLN A 42 10.51 1.99 -55.48
CA GLN A 42 9.26 1.78 -54.75
C GLN A 42 9.41 0.79 -53.59
N SER A 43 10.14 -0.31 -53.80
CA SER A 43 10.40 -1.31 -52.75
C SER A 43 11.23 -0.74 -51.60
N GLU A 44 12.23 0.09 -51.93
CA GLU A 44 13.07 0.79 -50.97
C GLU A 44 12.29 1.84 -50.18
N LEU A 45 11.49 2.66 -50.86
CA LEU A 45 10.60 3.64 -50.22
C LEU A 45 9.60 2.98 -49.27
N ALA A 46 9.01 1.85 -49.68
CA ALA A 46 8.12 1.07 -48.83
C ALA A 46 8.85 0.55 -47.58
N ARG A 47 10.07 0.03 -47.73
CA ARG A 47 10.93 -0.42 -46.63
C ARG A 47 11.23 0.73 -45.66
N LEU A 48 11.68 1.87 -46.16
CA LEU A 48 12.04 3.04 -45.35
C LEU A 48 10.83 3.60 -44.57
N ARG A 49 9.67 3.72 -45.21
CA ARG A 49 8.42 4.15 -44.54
C ARG A 49 7.98 3.19 -43.45
N SER A 50 8.10 1.88 -43.69
CA SER A 50 7.78 0.87 -42.68
C SER A 50 8.67 1.00 -41.45
N LEU A 51 9.96 1.30 -41.65
CA LEU A 51 10.92 1.54 -40.56
C LEU A 51 10.56 2.82 -39.81
N GLN A 52 10.34 3.92 -40.51
CA GLN A 52 9.96 5.19 -39.89
C GLN A 52 8.68 5.06 -39.05
N ALA A 53 7.64 4.40 -39.58
CA ALA A 53 6.41 4.15 -38.84
C ALA A 53 6.63 3.29 -37.58
N LYS A 54 7.55 2.31 -37.62
CA LYS A 54 7.95 1.52 -36.45
C LYS A 54 8.66 2.42 -35.40
N TYR A 55 9.57 3.28 -35.82
CA TYR A 55 10.25 4.22 -34.92
C TYR A 55 9.29 5.23 -34.30
N GLU A 56 8.39 5.83 -35.08
CA GLU A 56 7.36 6.75 -34.58
C GLU A 56 6.42 6.08 -33.58
N LYS A 57 5.99 4.83 -33.87
CA LYS A 57 5.20 4.03 -32.94
C LYS A 57 5.97 3.77 -31.65
N LYS A 58 7.26 3.39 -31.72
CA LYS A 58 8.12 3.20 -30.54
C LYS A 58 8.26 4.50 -29.73
N ALA A 59 8.48 5.65 -30.36
CA ALA A 59 8.60 6.94 -29.69
C ALA A 59 7.28 7.37 -29.01
N LYS A 60 6.15 7.22 -29.71
CA LYS A 60 4.81 7.45 -29.14
C LYS A 60 4.52 6.48 -28.00
N TRP A 61 4.93 5.22 -28.12
CA TRP A 61 4.75 4.23 -27.08
C TRP A 61 5.60 4.60 -25.88
N ALA A 62 6.89 4.90 -26.02
CA ALA A 62 7.78 5.38 -24.97
C ALA A 62 7.20 6.59 -24.21
N LYS A 63 6.67 7.58 -24.93
CA LYS A 63 5.94 8.73 -24.34
C LYS A 63 4.67 8.29 -23.56
N LYS A 64 4.00 7.24 -24.03
CA LYS A 64 2.81 6.63 -23.41
C LYS A 64 3.14 5.54 -22.38
N ILE A 65 4.40 5.11 -22.19
CA ILE A 65 4.74 4.07 -21.21
C ILE A 65 4.42 4.62 -19.82
N LYS A 66 3.25 4.21 -19.32
CA LYS A 66 2.69 4.61 -18.03
C LYS A 66 2.85 3.53 -16.97
N SER A 67 3.50 2.40 -17.25
CA SER A 67 3.59 1.32 -16.26
C SER A 67 4.35 1.80 -15.02
N LYS A 68 3.77 1.53 -13.85
CA LYS A 68 4.39 1.87 -12.55
C LYS A 68 5.75 1.16 -12.39
N SER A 69 5.95 0.04 -13.08
CA SER A 69 7.22 -0.69 -13.10
C SER A 69 8.29 0.07 -13.89
N TYR A 70 8.03 0.43 -15.15
CA TYR A 70 8.98 1.19 -15.97
C TYR A 70 9.37 2.51 -15.28
N ARG A 71 8.39 3.29 -14.80
CA ARG A 71 8.68 4.54 -14.07
C ARG A 71 9.46 4.33 -12.78
N ARG A 72 9.38 3.16 -12.14
CA ARG A 72 10.21 2.83 -10.97
C ARG A 72 11.64 2.49 -11.40
N ILE A 73 11.79 1.65 -12.42
CA ILE A 73 13.07 1.22 -12.98
C ILE A 73 13.84 2.43 -13.52
N THR A 74 13.23 3.25 -14.38
CA THR A 74 13.87 4.45 -14.95
C THR A 74 14.26 5.47 -13.88
N ARG A 75 13.45 5.67 -12.84
CA ARG A 75 13.83 6.53 -11.69
C ARG A 75 14.99 5.94 -10.90
N HIS A 76 15.04 4.61 -10.74
CA HIS A 76 16.13 3.93 -10.05
C HIS A 76 17.44 4.00 -10.86
N GLU A 77 17.39 3.78 -12.17
CA GLU A 77 18.53 3.92 -13.08
C GLU A 77 19.06 5.35 -13.12
N LYS A 78 18.17 6.35 -13.22
CA LYS A 78 18.56 7.77 -13.18
C LYS A 78 19.26 8.11 -11.86
N ARG A 79 18.69 7.72 -10.72
CA ARG A 79 19.31 7.92 -9.40
C ARG A 79 20.67 7.23 -9.28
N LYS A 80 20.83 6.00 -9.77
CA LYS A 80 22.14 5.31 -9.78
C LYS A 80 23.17 6.02 -10.66
N LYS A 81 22.75 6.56 -11.81
CA LYS A 81 23.62 7.36 -12.67
C LYS A 81 24.03 8.66 -11.98
N ASP A 82 23.07 9.37 -11.39
CA ASP A 82 23.31 10.61 -10.65
C ASP A 82 24.27 10.36 -9.47
N GLU A 83 24.09 9.27 -8.72
CA GLU A 83 24.97 8.85 -7.63
C GLU A 83 26.41 8.57 -8.09
N ARG A 84 26.59 7.85 -9.21
CA ARG A 84 27.91 7.65 -9.83
C ARG A 84 28.55 8.98 -10.24
N THR A 85 27.78 9.87 -10.88
CA THR A 85 28.29 11.18 -11.28
C THR A 85 28.69 12.03 -10.07
N LEU A 86 27.94 11.97 -8.97
CA LEU A 86 28.27 12.66 -7.72
C LEU A 86 29.51 12.07 -7.05
N GLY A 87 29.69 10.75 -7.09
CA GLY A 87 30.88 10.07 -6.60
C GLY A 87 32.13 10.53 -7.34
N ASN A 88 32.10 10.50 -8.68
CA ASN A 88 33.20 10.99 -9.51
C ASN A 88 33.47 12.50 -9.27
N LEU A 89 32.42 13.31 -9.11
CA LEU A 89 32.55 14.74 -8.85
C LEU A 89 33.16 15.04 -7.48
N LYS A 90 32.87 14.20 -6.46
CA LYS A 90 33.48 14.30 -5.14
C LYS A 90 34.99 14.05 -5.17
N GLU A 91 35.41 13.12 -6.02
CA GLU A 91 36.82 12.73 -6.18
C GLU A 91 37.62 13.75 -7.00
N GLN A 92 36.99 14.40 -7.98
CA GLN A 92 37.61 15.44 -8.81
C GLN A 92 37.62 16.81 -8.13
N ASP A 93 36.45 17.31 -7.70
CA ASP A 93 36.27 18.68 -7.19
C ASP A 93 35.33 18.72 -5.97
N PRO A 94 35.88 18.73 -4.74
CA PRO A 94 35.07 18.63 -3.51
C PRO A 94 34.18 19.87 -3.25
N GLU A 95 34.57 21.03 -3.75
CA GLU A 95 33.77 22.26 -3.65
C GLU A 95 32.52 22.20 -4.54
N GLU A 96 32.68 21.73 -5.78
CA GLU A 96 31.58 21.60 -6.73
C GLU A 96 30.62 20.49 -6.31
N PHE A 97 31.13 19.41 -5.70
CA PHE A 97 30.31 18.41 -5.04
C PHE A 97 29.41 19.03 -3.95
N SER A 98 29.97 19.89 -3.10
CA SER A 98 29.23 20.54 -2.02
C SER A 98 28.14 21.47 -2.56
N ARG A 99 28.46 22.29 -3.57
CA ARG A 99 27.48 23.12 -4.29
C ARG A 99 26.39 22.28 -4.93
N ARG A 100 26.77 21.15 -5.55
CA ARG A 100 25.83 20.25 -6.23
C ARG A 100 24.87 19.56 -5.25
N VAL A 101 25.36 19.14 -4.09
CA VAL A 101 24.53 18.59 -3.01
C VAL A 101 23.55 19.63 -2.48
N LEU A 102 24.00 20.88 -2.29
CA LEU A 102 23.13 21.98 -1.88
C LEU A 102 22.06 22.26 -2.96
N GLN A 103 22.44 22.34 -4.24
CA GLN A 103 21.49 22.49 -5.35
C GLN A 103 20.44 21.37 -5.35
N LEU A 104 20.85 20.09 -5.25
CA LEU A 104 19.93 18.96 -5.18
C LEU A 104 18.98 19.02 -3.98
N ARG A 105 19.45 19.52 -2.83
CA ARG A 105 18.59 19.80 -1.67
C ARG A 105 17.59 20.90 -2.00
N THR A 106 18.02 22.02 -2.59
CA THR A 106 17.12 23.11 -2.99
C THR A 106 16.09 22.69 -4.04
N ASP A 107 16.47 21.90 -5.03
CA ASP A 107 15.57 21.40 -6.07
C ASP A 107 14.54 20.43 -5.50
N ARG A 108 14.96 19.48 -4.65
CA ARG A 108 14.04 18.58 -3.93
C ARG A 108 13.08 19.37 -3.03
N MET A 109 13.55 20.45 -2.41
CA MET A 109 12.68 21.34 -1.63
C MET A 109 11.66 22.03 -2.54
N LYS A 110 12.09 22.64 -3.66
CA LYS A 110 11.20 23.27 -4.66
C LYS A 110 10.18 22.28 -5.26
N GLU A 111 10.58 21.04 -5.56
CA GLU A 111 9.68 19.97 -6.02
C GLU A 111 8.61 19.63 -4.97
N ARG A 112 9.02 19.45 -3.70
CA ARG A 112 8.07 19.20 -2.59
C ARG A 112 7.11 20.37 -2.38
N MET A 113 7.58 21.60 -2.59
CA MET A 113 6.77 22.80 -2.44
C MET A 113 5.77 23.00 -3.59
N SER A 114 6.16 22.70 -4.83
CA SER A 114 5.29 22.81 -6.03
C SER A 114 4.21 21.72 -6.14
N LEU A 115 4.22 20.71 -5.27
CA LEU A 115 3.19 19.68 -5.20
C LEU A 115 1.84 20.28 -4.73
N LYS A 116 0.82 20.20 -5.60
CA LYS A 116 -0.54 20.77 -5.41
C LYS A 116 -1.27 20.39 -4.11
N HIS A 117 -0.81 19.38 -3.37
CA HIS A 117 -1.43 18.92 -2.12
C HIS A 117 -0.50 18.99 -0.90
N SER A 118 0.67 19.63 -0.99
CA SER A 118 1.67 19.68 0.10
C SER A 118 1.21 20.43 1.36
N ALA A 119 0.14 21.23 1.25
CA ALA A 119 -0.48 22.01 2.32
C ALA A 119 -1.87 21.52 2.77
N SER A 120 -2.43 20.50 2.09
CA SER A 120 -3.84 20.08 2.24
C SER A 120 -4.00 18.67 2.81
N THR A 121 -2.90 17.93 3.03
CA THR A 121 -2.97 16.58 3.61
C THR A 121 -3.36 16.63 5.09
N LYS A 122 -4.12 15.64 5.57
CA LYS A 122 -4.49 15.49 7.00
C LYS A 122 -3.28 15.56 7.93
N TYR A 123 -2.12 15.03 7.52
CA TYR A 123 -0.86 15.15 8.27
C TYR A 123 -0.35 16.59 8.39
N ALA A 124 -0.39 17.38 7.31
CA ALA A 124 0.01 18.78 7.33
C ALA A 124 -1.00 19.65 8.13
N HIS A 125 -2.28 19.29 8.11
CA HIS A 125 -3.30 19.91 8.95
C HIS A 125 -3.06 19.59 10.43
N ASN A 126 -2.89 18.30 10.77
CA ASN A 126 -2.60 17.86 12.13
C ASN A 126 -1.29 18.47 12.66
N GLN A 127 -0.24 18.54 11.86
CA GLN A 127 1.02 19.19 12.26
C GLN A 127 0.81 20.66 12.66
N LYS A 128 -0.01 21.43 11.91
CA LYS A 128 -0.37 22.80 12.29
C LYS A 128 -1.21 22.87 13.57
N MET A 129 -2.14 21.94 13.75
CA MET A 129 -2.98 21.88 14.95
C MET A 129 -2.15 21.54 16.20
N TYR A 130 -1.21 20.60 16.08
CA TYR A 130 -0.35 20.15 17.18
C TYR A 130 0.88 21.03 17.40
N ALA A 131 1.18 21.98 16.49
CA ALA A 131 2.26 22.95 16.64
C ALA A 131 2.16 23.73 17.95
N LYS A 132 0.94 24.05 18.38
CA LYS A 132 0.66 24.74 19.65
C LYS A 132 1.13 23.95 20.89
N TYR A 133 1.26 22.63 20.78
CA TYR A 133 1.51 21.73 21.91
C TYR A 133 2.84 20.97 21.82
N ASN A 134 3.55 21.06 20.70
CA ASN A 134 4.86 20.42 20.49
C ASN A 134 5.84 21.44 19.92
N GLU A 135 6.79 21.85 20.74
CA GLU A 135 7.82 22.84 20.41
C GLU A 135 8.62 22.46 19.17
N SER A 136 9.04 21.19 19.09
CA SER A 136 9.73 20.61 17.92
C SER A 136 8.92 20.71 16.61
N VAL A 137 7.60 20.55 16.67
CA VAL A 137 6.71 20.68 15.50
C VAL A 137 6.53 22.15 15.13
N CYS A 138 6.49 23.05 16.12
CA CYS A 138 6.47 24.49 15.92
C CYS A 138 7.74 24.98 15.22
N GLU A 139 8.92 24.58 15.70
CA GLU A 139 10.22 24.88 15.08
C GLU A 139 10.31 24.41 13.63
N ILE A 140 9.88 23.18 13.34
CA ILE A 140 9.85 22.62 11.98
C ILE A 140 8.94 23.46 11.06
N LEU A 141 7.79 23.93 11.56
CA LEU A 141 6.85 24.74 10.79
C LEU A 141 7.34 26.18 10.57
N ILE A 142 7.99 26.77 11.57
CA ILE A 142 8.64 28.09 11.49
C ILE A 142 9.79 28.02 10.47
N TRP A 143 10.67 27.02 10.60
CA TRP A 143 11.76 26.77 9.66
C TRP A 143 11.23 26.56 8.23
N ARG A 144 10.14 25.78 8.07
CA ARG A 144 9.47 25.58 6.77
C ARG A 144 8.82 26.86 6.21
N SER A 145 8.39 27.78 7.07
CA SER A 145 7.86 29.10 6.68
C SER A 145 8.99 30.06 6.27
N SER A 146 10.10 30.08 7.01
CA SER A 146 11.32 30.84 6.67
C SER A 146 11.87 30.42 5.30
N LEU A 147 11.93 29.11 5.03
CA LEU A 147 12.30 28.57 3.72
C LEU A 147 11.35 28.98 2.58
N LYS A 148 10.08 29.30 2.89
CA LYS A 148 9.09 29.73 1.91
C LYS A 148 9.24 31.20 1.54
N LEU A 149 9.81 32.00 2.44
CA LEU A 149 10.10 33.43 2.25
C LEU A 149 11.48 33.68 1.65
N GLY A 150 12.37 32.68 1.65
CA GLY A 150 13.70 32.77 1.04
C GLY A 150 14.80 33.24 1.99
N ASP A 151 14.50 33.39 3.28
CA ASP A 151 15.45 33.84 4.29
C ASP A 151 16.13 32.63 4.94
N PHE A 152 17.38 32.36 4.56
CA PHE A 152 18.22 31.28 5.11
C PHE A 152 19.57 31.85 5.56
N SER A 153 19.64 32.31 6.81
CA SER A 153 20.92 32.55 7.51
C SER A 153 21.34 31.30 8.28
N VAL A 154 22.60 30.90 8.10
CA VAL A 154 23.19 29.61 8.51
C VAL A 154 23.89 29.71 9.87
N GLU A 155 23.22 30.20 10.91
CA GLU A 155 23.90 30.43 12.21
C GLU A 155 23.27 29.80 13.46
N THR A 156 22.14 29.11 13.36
CA THR A 156 21.60 28.38 14.52
C THR A 156 22.14 26.95 14.59
N GLY A 157 23.10 26.75 15.51
CA GLY A 157 23.79 25.51 15.78
C GLY A 157 22.88 24.36 16.20
N MET A 158 22.98 23.24 15.50
CA MET A 158 22.50 21.95 15.97
C MET A 158 23.48 21.41 17.02
N SER A 159 23.06 21.31 18.28
CA SER A 159 23.78 20.53 19.29
C SER A 159 23.65 19.04 18.94
N VAL A 160 24.79 18.36 18.94
CA VAL A 160 24.87 16.91 18.77
C VAL A 160 24.58 16.29 20.13
N CYS A 161 23.48 15.54 20.26
CA CYS A 161 23.20 14.77 21.47
C CYS A 161 24.32 13.72 21.69
N PRO A 162 24.95 13.66 22.88
CA PRO A 162 25.95 12.66 23.19
C PRO A 162 25.40 11.23 23.08
N ASN A 163 26.17 10.39 22.42
CA ASN A 163 25.83 9.01 22.12
C ASN A 163 26.45 8.10 23.20
N GLU A 164 25.72 7.90 24.31
CA GLU A 164 26.02 6.82 25.25
C GLU A 164 24.97 5.72 25.06
N GLN A 165 25.40 4.60 24.49
CA GLN A 165 24.57 3.40 24.40
C GLN A 165 24.70 2.60 25.69
N PRO A 166 23.61 2.37 26.45
CA PRO A 166 23.66 1.49 27.60
C PRO A 166 23.81 0.03 27.16
N ASN A 167 24.60 -0.73 27.93
CA ASN A 167 24.85 -2.15 27.71
C ASN A 167 23.55 -2.96 27.80
N PHE A 168 23.33 -3.80 26.79
CA PHE A 168 22.09 -4.53 26.56
C PHE A 168 21.84 -5.68 27.55
N GLU A 169 22.88 -6.14 28.26
CA GLU A 169 22.78 -7.31 29.14
C GLU A 169 22.25 -6.99 30.55
N ASP A 170 22.30 -5.73 30.99
CA ASP A 170 21.79 -5.31 32.32
C ASP A 170 20.30 -4.93 32.32
N ILE A 171 19.67 -4.78 31.14
CA ILE A 171 18.30 -4.28 30.99
C ILE A 171 17.26 -5.42 31.06
N ALA A 172 17.63 -6.64 30.69
CA ALA A 172 16.66 -7.73 30.58
C ALA A 172 16.32 -8.41 31.91
N GLY A 173 17.21 -8.34 32.91
CA GLY A 173 17.04 -9.07 34.18
C GLY A 173 16.34 -8.30 35.30
N ASN A 174 16.49 -6.97 35.34
CA ASN A 174 16.23 -6.19 36.56
C ASN A 174 15.24 -5.01 36.38
N VAL A 175 14.64 -4.84 35.20
CA VAL A 175 13.87 -3.62 34.86
C VAL A 175 12.42 -3.61 35.37
N THR A 176 11.94 -4.66 36.05
CA THR A 176 10.62 -4.59 36.72
C THR A 176 10.69 -5.07 38.17
N TYR A 177 11.24 -4.21 39.04
CA TYR A 177 10.95 -4.08 40.47
C TYR A 177 10.46 -5.32 41.26
N GLY A 178 11.07 -6.50 41.16
CA GLY A 178 10.72 -7.65 42.02
C GLY A 178 9.23 -8.06 42.02
N VAL A 179 8.46 -7.66 41.00
CA VAL A 179 7.03 -7.98 40.89
C VAL A 179 6.89 -9.17 39.95
N ASP A 180 6.26 -10.24 40.42
CA ASP A 180 5.90 -11.39 39.58
C ASP A 180 4.74 -11.02 38.65
N VAL A 181 5.05 -10.27 37.59
CA VAL A 181 4.10 -9.80 36.57
C VAL A 181 3.31 -10.97 35.96
N VAL A 182 3.93 -12.15 35.86
CA VAL A 182 3.30 -13.34 35.29
C VAL A 182 2.32 -13.95 36.29
N GLY A 183 2.65 -13.96 37.58
CA GLY A 183 1.75 -14.34 38.67
C GLY A 183 0.54 -13.41 38.76
N GLU A 184 0.78 -12.10 38.87
CA GLU A 184 -0.29 -11.09 38.95
C GLU A 184 -1.24 -11.17 37.74
N PHE A 185 -0.70 -11.36 36.53
CA PHE A 185 -1.51 -11.52 35.33
C PHE A 185 -2.39 -12.77 35.35
N LYS A 186 -1.90 -13.90 35.91
CA LYS A 186 -2.69 -15.12 36.05
C LYS A 186 -3.84 -14.91 37.04
N ASP A 187 -3.57 -14.25 38.15
CA ASP A 187 -4.56 -13.96 39.19
C ASP A 187 -5.61 -12.96 38.70
N GLU A 188 -5.18 -11.91 37.99
CA GLU A 188 -6.08 -10.94 37.36
C GLU A 188 -6.99 -11.63 36.32
N LYS A 189 -6.42 -12.48 35.47
CA LYS A 189 -7.19 -13.26 34.49
C LYS A 189 -8.19 -14.20 35.18
N GLN A 190 -7.83 -14.83 36.30
CA GLN A 190 -8.74 -15.68 37.06
C GLN A 190 -9.89 -14.88 37.68
N LYS A 191 -9.61 -13.70 38.24
CA LYS A 191 -10.63 -12.79 38.77
C LYS A 191 -11.61 -12.33 37.71
N VAL A 192 -11.13 -11.92 36.53
CA VAL A 192 -12.01 -11.54 35.41
C VAL A 192 -12.90 -12.71 35.00
N VAL A 193 -12.34 -13.92 34.90
CA VAL A 193 -13.12 -15.13 34.61
C VAL A 193 -14.15 -15.42 35.70
N GLU A 194 -13.85 -15.13 36.97
CA GLU A 194 -14.78 -15.32 38.08
C GLU A 194 -15.90 -14.26 38.08
N ASP A 195 -15.57 -13.01 37.77
CA ASP A 195 -16.52 -11.90 37.65
C ASP A 195 -17.46 -12.05 36.43
N GLU A 196 -16.95 -12.60 35.32
CA GLU A 196 -17.71 -12.88 34.11
C GLU A 196 -18.59 -14.13 34.20
N LYS A 197 -18.37 -15.01 35.19
CA LYS A 197 -19.26 -16.17 35.40
C LYS A 197 -20.66 -15.67 35.73
N GLU A 198 -21.64 -16.14 34.96
CA GLU A 198 -23.05 -15.88 35.23
C GLU A 198 -23.37 -16.28 36.69
N ARG A 199 -23.95 -15.35 37.45
CA ARG A 199 -24.36 -15.62 38.84
C ARG A 199 -25.65 -16.41 38.86
N ASP A 200 -25.80 -17.27 39.85
CA ASP A 200 -27.03 -18.02 40.10
C ASP A 200 -28.20 -17.04 40.29
N LEU A 201 -29.32 -17.33 39.61
CA LEU A 201 -30.53 -16.52 39.74
C LEU A 201 -31.35 -17.06 40.91
N GLU A 202 -31.36 -16.30 42.00
CA GLU A 202 -32.24 -16.56 43.14
C GLU A 202 -33.66 -16.09 42.82
N ALA A 203 -34.49 -16.97 42.24
CA ALA A 203 -35.91 -16.71 42.03
C ALA A 203 -36.77 -16.96 43.29
N PHE A 204 -36.13 -17.10 44.45
CA PHE A 204 -36.80 -17.31 45.72
C PHE A 204 -37.40 -16.00 46.25
N LEU A 205 -38.73 -15.93 46.25
CA LEU A 205 -39.45 -14.83 46.89
C LEU A 205 -39.70 -15.19 48.37
N PRO A 206 -39.17 -14.43 49.34
CA PRO A 206 -39.46 -14.66 50.74
C PRO A 206 -40.96 -14.39 50.99
N GLY A 207 -41.62 -15.28 51.74
CA GLY A 207 -43.02 -15.08 52.10
C GLY A 207 -43.20 -13.88 53.04
N TRP A 208 -44.42 -13.34 53.09
CA TRP A 208 -44.79 -12.16 53.91
C TRP A 208 -44.35 -12.24 55.39
N ASN A 209 -44.25 -13.45 55.95
CA ASN A 209 -43.79 -13.69 57.33
C ASN A 209 -42.27 -13.63 57.53
N SER A 210 -41.45 -13.54 56.48
CA SER A 210 -39.98 -13.53 56.57
C SER A 210 -39.41 -12.20 57.04
N TRP A 211 -40.23 -11.14 57.14
CA TRP A 211 -39.84 -9.81 57.60
C TRP A 211 -40.17 -9.55 59.08
N ALA A 212 -40.75 -10.52 59.80
CA ALA A 212 -41.20 -10.37 61.19
C ALA A 212 -40.07 -10.30 62.25
N GLY A 213 -38.89 -9.81 61.86
CA GLY A 213 -37.78 -9.46 62.75
C GLY A 213 -36.69 -10.54 62.89
N PRO A 214 -35.56 -10.17 63.54
CA PRO A 214 -34.43 -11.07 63.76
C PRO A 214 -34.83 -12.27 64.65
N GLY A 215 -34.53 -13.49 64.22
CA GLY A 215 -34.82 -14.73 64.94
C GLY A 215 -35.57 -15.81 64.15
N ILE A 216 -36.09 -15.47 62.95
CA ILE A 216 -36.81 -16.42 62.09
C ILE A 216 -35.81 -17.26 61.29
N LYS A 217 -35.86 -18.58 61.47
CA LYS A 217 -34.96 -19.52 60.77
C LYS A 217 -35.37 -19.65 59.30
N LYS A 218 -34.47 -19.25 58.39
CA LYS A 218 -34.62 -19.47 56.95
C LYS A 218 -34.66 -20.96 56.62
N ASN A 219 -35.60 -21.37 55.77
CA ASN A 219 -35.68 -22.75 55.31
C ASN A 219 -34.82 -22.93 54.05
N LYS A 220 -33.53 -23.25 54.26
CA LYS A 220 -32.53 -23.43 53.20
C LYS A 220 -32.97 -24.38 52.09
N LYS A 221 -33.75 -25.42 52.43
CA LYS A 221 -34.25 -26.42 51.47
C LYS A 221 -35.21 -25.80 50.47
N ARG A 222 -36.09 -24.89 50.93
CA ARG A 222 -37.01 -24.16 50.05
C ARG A 222 -36.27 -23.13 49.24
N GLU A 223 -35.35 -22.38 49.83
CA GLU A 223 -34.52 -21.40 49.12
C GLU A 223 -33.77 -22.03 47.94
N SER A 224 -33.07 -23.14 48.18
CA SER A 224 -32.32 -23.84 47.13
C SER A 224 -33.18 -24.46 46.02
N GLN A 225 -34.46 -24.73 46.30
CA GLN A 225 -35.37 -25.32 45.31
C GLN A 225 -35.76 -24.33 44.20
N TYR A 226 -35.69 -23.03 44.49
CA TYR A 226 -36.01 -21.95 43.55
C TYR A 226 -34.74 -21.21 43.06
N THR A 227 -33.55 -21.67 43.44
CA THR A 227 -32.29 -21.18 42.88
C THR A 227 -32.04 -21.85 41.53
N VAL A 228 -32.05 -21.07 40.45
CA VAL A 228 -31.65 -21.56 39.14
C VAL A 228 -30.14 -21.40 39.03
N LYS A 229 -29.42 -22.52 39.09
CA LYS A 229 -27.97 -22.52 38.91
C LYS A 229 -27.60 -22.07 37.50
N ALA A 230 -26.62 -21.18 37.39
CA ALA A 230 -26.07 -20.77 36.11
C ALA A 230 -25.52 -22.01 35.37
N ARG A 231 -25.79 -22.10 34.06
CA ARG A 231 -25.24 -23.20 33.26
C ARG A 231 -23.78 -22.88 32.99
N GLU A 232 -22.88 -23.77 33.43
CA GLU A 232 -21.50 -23.73 32.93
C GLU A 232 -21.57 -23.85 31.40
N ASN A 233 -21.08 -22.83 30.69
CA ASN A 233 -21.06 -22.84 29.24
C ASN A 233 -19.74 -23.49 28.83
N PRO A 234 -19.70 -24.82 28.52
CA PRO A 234 -18.45 -25.46 28.16
C PRO A 234 -17.88 -24.76 26.93
N ARG A 235 -16.55 -24.64 26.86
CA ARG A 235 -15.90 -24.15 25.64
C ARG A 235 -16.45 -24.94 24.46
N ARG A 236 -16.86 -24.24 23.41
CA ARG A 236 -17.47 -24.82 22.19
C ARG A 236 -16.45 -25.54 21.31
N ASP A 237 -15.33 -25.96 21.88
CA ASP A 237 -14.32 -26.72 21.18
C ASP A 237 -14.84 -28.16 21.11
N SER A 238 -15.33 -28.56 19.94
CA SER A 238 -15.65 -29.95 19.67
C SER A 238 -14.38 -30.75 19.95
N GLY A 239 -14.42 -31.67 20.91
CA GLY A 239 -13.26 -32.50 21.29
C GLY A 239 -12.72 -33.40 20.16
N HIS A 240 -13.26 -33.27 18.95
CA HIS A 240 -12.81 -33.91 17.73
C HIS A 240 -12.48 -32.87 16.65
N VAL A 241 -11.42 -33.15 15.89
CA VAL A 241 -10.95 -32.35 14.76
C VAL A 241 -11.92 -32.48 13.58
N PRO A 242 -12.36 -31.37 12.97
CA PRO A 242 -13.24 -31.42 11.80
C PRO A 242 -12.58 -32.10 10.58
N PHE A 243 -13.34 -32.92 9.85
CA PHE A 243 -12.92 -33.39 8.52
C PHE A 243 -12.65 -32.16 7.60
N PRO A 244 -11.59 -32.12 6.77
CA PRO A 244 -10.68 -33.20 6.33
C PRO A 244 -9.36 -33.28 7.12
N PHE A 245 -9.26 -32.65 8.29
CA PHE A 245 -8.00 -32.59 9.04
C PHE A 245 -7.80 -33.86 9.87
N LEU A 246 -6.56 -34.32 9.95
CA LEU A 246 -6.19 -35.54 10.67
C LEU A 246 -5.67 -35.25 12.09
N SER A 247 -5.17 -34.04 12.33
CA SER A 247 -4.61 -33.64 13.62
C SER A 247 -5.07 -32.25 14.06
N VAL A 248 -5.09 -32.03 15.38
CA VAL A 248 -5.43 -30.74 15.99
C VAL A 248 -4.47 -29.66 15.51
N ALA A 249 -3.17 -29.97 15.47
CA ALA A 249 -2.14 -29.05 15.00
C ALA A 249 -2.38 -28.60 13.54
N GLN A 250 -2.83 -29.51 12.65
CA GLN A 250 -3.16 -29.18 11.26
C GLN A 250 -4.36 -28.23 11.19
N PHE A 251 -5.38 -28.47 12.02
CA PHE A 251 -6.57 -27.64 12.09
C PHE A 251 -6.27 -26.25 12.68
N GLU A 252 -5.57 -26.18 13.81
CA GLU A 252 -5.16 -24.91 14.42
C GLU A 252 -4.27 -24.09 13.49
N ALA A 253 -3.36 -24.72 12.76
CA ALA A 253 -2.54 -24.04 11.75
C ALA A 253 -3.40 -23.39 10.66
N SER A 254 -4.54 -24.00 10.29
CA SER A 254 -5.47 -23.45 9.31
C SER A 254 -6.26 -22.23 9.82
N LEU A 255 -6.48 -22.13 11.14
CA LEU A 255 -7.22 -21.04 11.78
C LEU A 255 -6.31 -19.93 12.33
N ARG A 256 -5.00 -20.15 12.39
CA ARG A 256 -4.01 -19.29 13.05
C ARG A 256 -3.99 -17.85 12.55
N THR A 257 -4.35 -17.61 11.29
CA THR A 257 -4.36 -16.27 10.68
C THR A 257 -5.77 -15.71 10.61
N PRO A 258 -6.05 -14.52 11.17
CA PRO A 258 -7.35 -13.91 11.06
C PRO A 258 -7.66 -13.51 9.62
N ILE A 259 -8.84 -13.88 9.13
CA ILE A 259 -9.36 -13.48 7.81
C ILE A 259 -10.14 -12.17 7.98
N ASP A 260 -9.43 -11.07 8.23
CA ASP A 260 -10.03 -9.74 8.42
C ASP A 260 -9.27 -8.64 7.66
N ARG A 261 -9.98 -7.56 7.31
CA ARG A 261 -9.43 -6.36 6.64
C ARG A 261 -8.48 -5.58 7.52
N THR A 262 -8.64 -5.68 8.83
CA THR A 262 -7.85 -4.98 9.85
C THR A 262 -6.43 -5.55 9.97
N TRP A 263 -6.30 -6.87 9.90
CA TRP A 263 -5.04 -7.60 10.09
C TRP A 263 -4.36 -8.03 8.78
N VAL A 264 -5.08 -8.05 7.66
CA VAL A 264 -4.55 -8.48 6.35
C VAL A 264 -4.75 -7.39 5.30
N PRO A 265 -3.76 -7.10 4.43
CA PRO A 265 -3.93 -6.09 3.38
C PRO A 265 -5.10 -6.45 2.45
N GLU A 266 -5.84 -5.43 2.02
CA GLU A 266 -7.07 -5.58 1.22
C GLU A 266 -6.89 -6.48 -0.03
N SER A 267 -5.70 -6.51 -0.62
CA SER A 267 -5.40 -7.37 -1.78
C SER A 267 -5.34 -8.87 -1.42
N ALA A 268 -4.89 -9.22 -0.22
CA ALA A 268 -4.87 -10.59 0.29
C ALA A 268 -6.24 -10.96 0.89
N PHE A 269 -6.89 -10.06 1.63
CA PHE A 269 -8.26 -10.24 2.11
C PHE A 269 -9.23 -10.62 0.98
N ARG A 270 -9.23 -9.85 -0.12
CA ARG A 270 -10.06 -10.14 -1.30
C ARG A 270 -9.74 -11.49 -1.95
N LYS A 271 -8.51 -11.98 -1.83
CA LYS A 271 -8.12 -13.30 -2.36
C LYS A 271 -8.59 -14.44 -1.46
N MET A 272 -8.48 -14.28 -0.14
CA MET A 272 -8.85 -15.31 0.83
C MET A 272 -10.36 -15.54 0.88
N ILE A 273 -11.17 -14.49 0.73
CA ILE A 273 -12.65 -14.59 0.77
C ILE A 273 -13.25 -14.91 -0.61
N LYS A 274 -12.41 -14.95 -1.65
CA LYS A 274 -12.88 -15.32 -2.98
C LYS A 274 -13.39 -16.77 -2.95
N SER A 275 -14.68 -16.97 -3.21
CA SER A 275 -15.27 -18.29 -3.30
C SER A 275 -14.60 -19.12 -4.41
N ARG A 276 -14.52 -20.44 -4.19
CA ARG A 276 -13.94 -21.38 -5.17
C ARG A 276 -14.71 -21.39 -6.49
N VAL A 277 -16.04 -21.27 -6.40
CA VAL A 277 -16.94 -21.22 -7.55
C VAL A 277 -17.61 -19.85 -7.56
N VAL A 278 -17.53 -19.17 -8.71
CA VAL A 278 -18.18 -17.88 -8.95
C VAL A 278 -19.01 -18.02 -10.21
N THR A 279 -20.32 -17.85 -10.08
CA THR A 279 -21.27 -17.83 -11.20
C THR A 279 -21.57 -16.38 -11.60
N LYS A 280 -21.85 -16.16 -12.89
CA LYS A 280 -22.30 -14.85 -13.37
C LYS A 280 -23.83 -14.83 -13.35
N SER A 281 -24.43 -13.81 -12.74
CA SER A 281 -25.87 -13.62 -12.76
C SER A 281 -26.37 -13.42 -14.19
N GLY A 282 -27.51 -14.04 -14.54
CA GLY A 282 -28.17 -13.85 -15.84
C GLY A 282 -27.52 -14.58 -17.02
N THR A 283 -26.55 -15.47 -16.79
CA THR A 283 -25.96 -16.31 -17.85
C THR A 283 -26.22 -17.79 -17.58
N ILE A 284 -26.73 -18.52 -18.57
CA ILE A 284 -26.93 -19.98 -18.48
C ILE A 284 -25.55 -20.66 -18.39
N ILE A 285 -25.37 -21.54 -17.40
CA ILE A 285 -24.15 -22.34 -17.24
C ILE A 285 -24.23 -23.52 -18.22
N GLN A 286 -23.53 -23.40 -19.34
CA GLN A 286 -23.45 -24.49 -20.31
C GLN A 286 -22.64 -25.66 -19.75
N PRO A 287 -23.01 -26.93 -20.07
CA PRO A 287 -22.20 -28.08 -19.71
C PRO A 287 -20.81 -27.97 -20.35
N ILE A 288 -19.80 -28.52 -19.67
CA ILE A 288 -18.42 -28.48 -20.18
C ILE A 288 -18.35 -29.27 -21.50
N CYS A 289 -17.87 -28.63 -22.56
CA CYS A 289 -17.59 -29.32 -23.82
C CYS A 289 -16.39 -30.26 -23.67
N LYS A 290 -16.44 -31.46 -24.28
CA LYS A 290 -15.35 -32.46 -24.22
C LYS A 290 -13.96 -31.91 -24.56
N LYS A 291 -13.86 -30.96 -25.49
CA LYS A 291 -12.59 -30.31 -25.90
C LYS A 291 -11.99 -29.37 -24.84
N ALA A 292 -12.79 -28.92 -23.88
CA ALA A 292 -12.38 -27.98 -22.84
C ALA A 292 -11.86 -28.67 -21.56
N VAL A 293 -12.05 -29.99 -21.43
CA VAL A 293 -11.51 -30.79 -20.33
C VAL A 293 -10.00 -30.89 -20.53
N ARG A 294 -9.23 -30.20 -19.69
CA ARG A 294 -7.77 -30.40 -19.67
C ARG A 294 -7.49 -31.75 -19.01
N PRO A 295 -6.66 -32.62 -19.62
CA PRO A 295 -6.22 -33.83 -18.94
C PRO A 295 -5.50 -33.43 -17.66
N ASN A 296 -5.74 -34.17 -16.57
CA ASN A 296 -5.04 -33.96 -15.32
C ASN A 296 -3.54 -34.01 -15.58
N ARG A 297 -2.82 -32.91 -15.28
CA ARG A 297 -1.36 -32.96 -15.19
C ARG A 297 -1.03 -33.78 -13.96
N THR A 298 -0.65 -35.03 -14.17
CA THR A 298 0.07 -35.85 -13.20
C THR A 298 1.39 -35.19 -12.84
#